data_AF-A0ABC8RV03-F1
#
_entry.id   AF-A0ABC8RV03-F1
#
_cell.length_a   1.000
_cell.length_b   1.000
_cell.length_c   1.000
_cell.angle_alpha   90.00
_cell.angle_beta   90.00
_cell.angle_gamma   90.00
#
_symmetry.space_group_name_H-M   'P 1'
#
loop_
_entity.id
_entity.type
_entity.pdbx_description
1 polymer ?
#
loop_
_entity_poly.entity_id
_entity_poly.type
_entity_poly.pdbx_seq_one_letter_code
_entity_poly.pdbx_strand_id
1 'polypeptide(L)'
;MWKLKIAEGEGPWLTTTNNHIGRQNWEFDPSAGTPEELAQVENVRRQFKKNRFRIKQSADLFMRMQLRKENPCGPIPPPIKVQEIEDVTEEAVTVTLRRAISFFSTIQAHDGHWPAESAGPLFFSPPLVSPPPDYPKIIIFVTSIGAKPGAGALAR
;
A
#
# COMPACT_ATOMS: atom_id res chain seq x y z
N MET A 1 -14.43 -8.54 -2.94
CA MET A 1 -13.05 -8.06 -2.95
C MET A 1 -12.67 -7.48 -1.59
N TRP A 2 -11.40 -7.62 -1.17
CA TRP A 2 -10.89 -6.89 0.00
C TRP A 2 -10.73 -5.41 -0.35
N LYS A 3 -11.21 -4.50 0.49
CA LYS A 3 -11.10 -3.05 0.31
C LYS A 3 -10.29 -2.45 1.46
N LEU A 4 -9.29 -1.63 1.11
CA LEU A 4 -8.53 -0.85 2.08
C LEU A 4 -9.39 0.35 2.52
N LYS A 5 -9.66 0.51 3.81
CA LYS A 5 -10.19 1.76 4.35
C LYS A 5 -9.10 2.53 5.07
N ILE A 6 -9.12 3.84 4.90
CA ILE A 6 -8.11 4.76 5.40
C ILE A 6 -8.80 5.91 6.10
N ALA A 7 -8.27 6.34 7.24
CA ALA A 7 -8.81 7.45 8.03
C ALA A 7 -10.30 7.28 8.41
N GLU A 8 -10.79 6.04 8.40
CA GLU A 8 -12.17 5.67 8.71
C GLU A 8 -12.24 4.81 9.97
N GLY A 9 -13.36 4.91 10.67
CA GLY A 9 -13.71 3.99 11.75
C GLY A 9 -14.89 4.47 12.57
N GLU A 10 -15.77 3.55 12.91
CA GLU A 10 -16.94 3.80 13.75
C GLU A 10 -17.06 2.67 14.78
N GLY A 11 -17.50 3.00 15.99
CA GLY A 11 -17.83 2.02 17.01
C GLY A 11 -17.60 2.52 18.44
N PRO A 12 -18.31 1.94 19.43
CA PRO A 12 -18.25 2.38 20.81
C PRO A 12 -16.86 2.21 21.45
N TRP A 13 -16.02 1.33 20.89
CA TRP A 13 -14.67 1.03 21.37
C TRP A 13 -13.56 1.68 20.54
N LEU A 14 -13.91 2.51 19.55
CA LEU A 14 -12.95 3.17 18.69
C LEU A 14 -12.93 4.67 18.99
N THR A 15 -11.92 5.12 19.71
CA THR A 15 -11.70 6.53 20.03
C THR A 15 -10.53 7.09 19.23
N THR A 16 -10.55 8.38 18.94
CA THR A 16 -9.47 9.05 18.20
C THR A 16 -9.21 10.45 18.71
N THR A 17 -7.95 10.87 18.63
CA THR A 17 -7.49 12.24 18.93
C THR A 17 -7.12 13.02 17.67
N ASN A 18 -7.07 12.36 16.51
CA ASN A 18 -6.61 12.93 15.24
C ASN A 18 -7.54 12.59 14.05
N ASN A 19 -8.82 12.34 14.31
CA ASN A 19 -9.81 11.92 13.28
C ASN A 19 -9.37 10.68 12.48
N HIS A 20 -8.64 9.76 13.11
CA HIS A 20 -8.18 8.50 12.53
C HIS A 20 -7.12 8.64 11.44
N ILE A 21 -6.50 9.82 11.26
CA ILE A 21 -5.39 10.00 10.31
C ILE A 21 -4.28 8.98 10.58
N GLY A 22 -3.81 8.32 9.52
CA GLY A 22 -2.81 7.25 9.57
C GLY A 22 -3.37 5.86 9.91
N ARG A 23 -4.69 5.75 10.13
CA ARG A 23 -5.35 4.45 10.32
C ARG A 23 -5.62 3.79 8.97
N GLN A 24 -5.32 2.50 8.90
CA GLN A 24 -5.74 1.62 7.81
C GLN A 24 -6.41 0.35 8.36
N ASN A 25 -7.38 -0.21 7.64
CA ASN A 25 -7.93 -1.55 7.89
C ASN A 25 -8.44 -2.20 6.59
N TRP A 26 -8.74 -3.50 6.63
CA TRP A 26 -9.27 -4.23 5.49
C TRP A 26 -10.67 -4.76 5.78
N GLU A 27 -11.60 -4.48 4.87
CA GLU A 27 -12.97 -5.01 4.92
C GLU A 27 -13.25 -5.82 3.65
N PHE A 28 -13.88 -6.98 3.79
CA PHE A 28 -14.28 -7.78 2.65
C PHE A 28 -15.68 -7.38 2.19
N ASP A 29 -15.80 -6.97 0.91
CA ASP A 29 -17.07 -6.68 0.27
C ASP A 29 -17.35 -7.73 -0.81
N PRO A 30 -18.35 -8.61 -0.66
CA PRO A 30 -18.65 -9.66 -1.63
C PRO A 30 -19.13 -9.13 -2.98
N SER A 31 -19.65 -7.90 -3.03
CA SER A 31 -20.20 -7.26 -4.23
C SER A 31 -19.22 -6.34 -4.95
N ALA A 32 -18.06 -6.05 -4.33
CA ALA A 32 -17.05 -5.18 -4.91
C ALA A 32 -16.16 -5.88 -5.95
N GLY A 33 -15.80 -5.12 -6.99
CA GLY A 33 -14.79 -5.44 -7.99
C GLY A 33 -15.35 -5.71 -9.37
N THR A 34 -14.69 -5.20 -10.43
CA THR A 34 -15.01 -5.62 -11.80
C THR A 34 -14.47 -7.02 -12.09
N PRO A 35 -14.97 -7.74 -13.11
CA PRO A 35 -14.42 -9.03 -13.52
C PRO A 35 -12.90 -9.00 -13.75
N GLU A 36 -12.38 -7.93 -14.34
CA GLU A 36 -10.96 -7.73 -14.60
C GLU A 36 -10.16 -7.59 -13.30
N GLU A 37 -10.66 -6.80 -12.35
CA GLU A 37 -10.01 -6.62 -11.06
C GLU A 37 -10.01 -7.92 -10.26
N LEU A 38 -11.11 -8.66 -10.27
CA LEU A 38 -11.20 -9.98 -9.64
C LEU A 38 -10.23 -10.97 -10.27
N ALA A 39 -10.06 -10.94 -11.59
CA ALA A 39 -9.07 -11.75 -12.29
C ALA A 39 -7.62 -11.37 -11.92
N GLN A 40 -7.32 -10.07 -11.79
CA GLN A 40 -6.01 -9.59 -11.33
C GLN A 40 -5.73 -10.03 -9.89
N VAL A 41 -6.72 -9.88 -9.00
CA VAL A 41 -6.68 -10.35 -7.62
C VAL A 41 -6.34 -11.84 -7.58
N GLU A 42 -7.05 -12.66 -8.34
CA GLU A 42 -6.83 -14.10 -8.36
C GLU A 42 -5.46 -14.49 -8.95
N ASN A 43 -4.98 -13.73 -9.94
CA ASN A 43 -3.62 -13.91 -10.44
C ASN A 43 -2.57 -13.62 -9.34
N VAL A 44 -2.70 -12.52 -8.59
CA VAL A 44 -1.81 -12.20 -7.46
C VAL A 44 -1.84 -13.32 -6.41
N ARG A 45 -3.03 -13.84 -6.07
CA ARG A 45 -3.17 -14.98 -5.16
C ARG A 45 -2.43 -16.22 -5.64
N ARG A 46 -2.61 -16.56 -6.91
CA ARG A 46 -1.94 -17.71 -7.53
C ARG A 46 -0.42 -17.56 -7.53
N GLN A 47 0.09 -16.36 -7.86
CA GLN A 47 1.54 -16.10 -7.87
C GLN A 47 2.14 -16.17 -6.47
N PHE A 48 1.47 -15.61 -5.47
CA PHE A 48 1.90 -15.74 -4.08
C PHE A 48 1.90 -17.21 -3.65
N LYS A 49 0.84 -17.98 -3.93
CA LYS A 49 0.77 -19.40 -3.57
C LYS A 49 1.93 -20.21 -4.15
N LYS A 50 2.34 -19.91 -5.38
CA LYS A 50 3.50 -20.53 -6.05
C LYS A 50 4.83 -20.13 -5.39
N ASN A 51 4.97 -18.86 -5.00
CA ASN A 51 6.24 -18.28 -4.56
C ASN A 51 6.43 -18.21 -3.05
N ARG A 52 5.39 -18.49 -2.24
CA ARG A 52 5.36 -18.29 -0.77
C ARG A 52 6.51 -18.93 0.02
N PHE A 53 7.14 -19.97 -0.53
CA PHE A 53 8.29 -20.63 0.09
C PHE A 53 9.64 -20.00 -0.27
N ARG A 54 9.70 -19.24 -1.38
CA ARG A 54 10.89 -18.51 -1.84
C ARG A 54 10.84 -17.05 -1.41
N ILE A 55 9.67 -16.42 -1.55
CA ILE A 55 9.39 -15.04 -1.16
C ILE A 55 8.19 -15.11 -0.22
N LYS A 56 8.45 -14.93 1.08
CA LYS A 56 7.42 -15.09 2.12
C LYS A 56 6.49 -13.87 2.24
N GLN A 57 6.94 -12.70 1.79
CA GLN A 57 6.20 -11.45 1.87
C GLN A 57 5.29 -11.26 0.66
N SER A 58 4.09 -10.71 0.89
CA SER A 58 3.08 -10.35 -0.10
C SER A 58 3.48 -9.15 -0.98
N ALA A 59 4.53 -8.41 -0.60
CA ALA A 59 5.01 -7.18 -1.23
C ALA A 59 3.93 -6.09 -1.38
N ASP A 60 2.96 -6.06 -0.47
CA ASP A 60 1.84 -5.10 -0.45
C ASP A 60 1.02 -5.06 -1.75
N LEU A 61 1.05 -6.12 -2.56
CA LEU A 61 0.54 -6.04 -3.94
C LEU A 61 -0.93 -5.59 -4.02
N PHE A 62 -1.79 -6.08 -3.12
CA PHE A 62 -3.19 -5.65 -3.05
C PHE A 62 -3.36 -4.17 -2.73
N MET A 63 -2.65 -3.70 -1.71
CA MET A 63 -2.67 -2.30 -1.31
C MET A 63 -2.19 -1.40 -2.45
N ARG A 64 -1.06 -1.75 -3.07
CA ARG A 64 -0.49 -0.99 -4.20
C ARG A 64 -1.42 -0.95 -5.39
N MET A 65 -2.14 -2.03 -5.69
CA MET A 65 -3.12 -2.05 -6.79
C MET A 65 -4.26 -1.04 -6.55
N GLN A 66 -4.81 -0.98 -5.34
CA GLN A 66 -5.90 -0.04 -5.02
C GLN A 66 -5.41 1.41 -5.02
N LEU A 67 -4.30 1.70 -4.31
CA LEU A 67 -3.79 3.06 -4.19
C LEU A 67 -3.30 3.63 -5.54
N ARG A 68 -2.69 2.82 -6.41
CA ARG A 68 -2.28 3.28 -7.75
C ARG A 68 -3.45 3.63 -8.64
N LYS A 69 -4.58 2.94 -8.46
CA LYS A 69 -5.82 3.24 -9.18
C LYS A 69 -6.42 4.57 -8.71
N GLU A 70 -6.39 4.81 -7.40
CA GLU A 70 -6.90 6.05 -6.79
C GLU A 70 -5.97 7.26 -7.02
N ASN A 71 -4.66 7.02 -7.14
CA ASN A 71 -3.64 8.04 -7.36
C ASN A 71 -2.96 7.86 -8.73
N PRO A 72 -3.60 8.31 -9.83
CA PRO A 72 -2.96 8.31 -11.14
C PRO A 72 -1.81 9.33 -11.14
N CYS A 73 -0.59 8.86 -10.94
CA CYS A 73 0.61 9.65 -11.14
C CYS A 73 1.22 9.35 -12.52
N GLY A 74 2.01 10.30 -13.05
CA GLY A 74 2.73 10.13 -14.29
C GLY A 74 3.68 8.92 -14.31
N PRO A 75 4.23 8.58 -15.48
CA PRO A 75 5.09 7.41 -15.64
C PRO A 75 6.33 7.50 -14.74
N ILE A 76 6.68 6.37 -14.14
CA ILE A 76 7.89 6.24 -13.32
C ILE A 76 9.10 6.14 -14.27
N PRO A 77 10.09 7.06 -14.20
CA PRO A 77 11.27 7.03 -15.06
C PRO A 77 12.02 5.69 -15.00
N PRO A 78 12.65 5.21 -16.09
CA PRO A 78 13.40 3.96 -16.08
C PRO A 78 14.56 4.00 -15.08
N PRO A 79 14.96 2.86 -14.48
CA PRO A 79 16.04 2.83 -13.52
C PRO A 79 17.41 2.97 -14.22
N ILE A 80 18.28 3.78 -13.65
CA ILE A 80 19.72 3.80 -13.99
C ILE A 80 20.42 2.86 -13.00
N LYS A 81 21.15 1.87 -13.52
CA LYS A 81 21.97 0.98 -12.70
C LYS A 81 23.40 1.51 -12.68
N VAL A 82 23.90 1.80 -11.49
CA VAL A 82 25.30 2.16 -11.26
C VAL A 82 26.03 0.89 -10.81
N GLN A 83 27.18 0.58 -11.42
CA GLN A 83 28.00 -0.56 -11.01
C GLN A 83 28.79 -0.24 -9.73
N GLU A 84 29.29 -1.27 -9.04
CA GLU A 84 29.96 -1.11 -7.73
C GLU A 84 31.22 -0.21 -7.77
N ILE A 85 31.89 -0.12 -8.93
CA ILE A 85 33.15 0.62 -9.13
C ILE A 85 32.92 1.86 -10.02
N GLU A 86 31.67 2.17 -10.37
CA GLU A 86 31.34 3.32 -11.22
C GLU A 86 31.07 4.56 -10.36
N ASP A 87 31.58 5.71 -10.79
CA ASP A 87 31.31 6.97 -10.11
C ASP A 87 29.82 7.33 -10.17
N VAL A 88 29.26 7.71 -9.03
CA VAL A 88 27.86 8.13 -8.94
C VAL A 88 27.69 9.51 -9.59
N THR A 89 26.98 9.57 -10.72
CA THR A 89 26.71 10.83 -11.43
C THR A 89 25.52 11.58 -10.83
N GLU A 90 25.50 12.91 -10.95
CA GLU A 90 24.34 13.73 -10.55
C GLU A 90 23.05 13.33 -11.28
N GLU A 91 23.17 12.93 -12.55
CA GLU A 91 22.05 12.41 -13.33
C GLU A 91 21.49 11.12 -12.73
N ALA A 92 22.36 10.16 -12.38
CA ALA A 92 21.94 8.90 -11.76
C ALA A 92 21.20 9.14 -10.44
N VAL A 93 21.69 10.06 -9.60
CA VAL A 93 21.04 10.46 -8.35
C VAL A 93 19.69 11.11 -8.64
N THR A 94 19.65 12.08 -9.54
CA THR A 94 18.42 12.83 -9.89
C THR A 94 17.33 11.91 -10.43
N VAL A 95 17.67 11.00 -11.34
CA VAL A 95 16.73 10.02 -11.91
C VAL A 95 16.25 9.06 -10.82
N THR A 96 17.15 8.59 -9.95
CA THR A 96 16.79 7.70 -8.84
C THR A 96 15.82 8.36 -7.87
N LEU A 97 16.08 9.62 -7.49
CA LEU A 97 15.21 10.38 -6.60
C LEU A 97 13.84 10.65 -7.24
N ARG A 98 13.81 11.08 -8.51
CA ARG A 98 12.55 11.25 -9.26
C ARG A 98 11.76 9.95 -9.31
N ARG A 99 12.44 8.83 -9.61
CA ARG A 99 11.82 7.50 -9.65
C ARG A 99 11.23 7.10 -8.29
N ALA A 100 11.95 7.34 -7.20
CA ALA A 100 11.48 7.07 -5.85
C ALA A 100 10.25 7.93 -5.51
N ILE A 101 10.32 9.25 -5.74
CA ILE A 101 9.20 10.16 -5.47
C ILE A 101 7.98 9.77 -6.29
N SER A 102 8.12 9.57 -7.60
CA SER A 102 7.02 9.14 -8.47
C SER A 102 6.41 7.82 -8.00
N PHE A 103 7.24 6.86 -7.56
CA PHE A 103 6.74 5.60 -7.01
C PHE A 103 5.94 5.82 -5.71
N PHE A 104 6.50 6.53 -4.74
CA PHE A 104 5.86 6.73 -3.44
C PHE A 104 4.59 7.58 -3.55
N SER A 105 4.54 8.56 -4.46
CA SER A 105 3.31 9.32 -4.74
C SER A 105 2.15 8.43 -5.20
N THR A 106 2.43 7.37 -5.97
CA THR A 106 1.37 6.46 -6.46
C THR A 106 0.73 5.59 -5.37
N ILE A 107 1.34 5.53 -4.19
CA ILE A 107 0.89 4.70 -3.06
C ILE A 107 0.69 5.53 -1.79
N GLN A 108 0.60 6.86 -1.91
CA GLN A 108 0.25 7.74 -0.81
C GLN A 108 -1.27 7.70 -0.59
N ALA A 109 -1.69 7.59 0.66
CA ALA A 109 -3.09 7.65 1.00
C ALA A 109 -3.66 9.08 0.94
N HIS A 110 -4.99 9.19 0.87
CA HIS A 110 -5.66 10.49 0.79
C HIS A 110 -5.50 11.36 2.04
N ASP A 111 -5.24 10.76 3.21
CA ASP A 111 -4.91 11.47 4.46
C ASP A 111 -3.40 11.79 4.59
N GLY A 112 -2.62 11.51 3.54
CA GLY A 112 -1.20 11.85 3.41
C GLY A 112 -0.23 10.80 3.96
N HIS A 113 -0.69 9.73 4.63
CA HIS A 113 0.20 8.68 5.11
C HIS A 113 0.60 7.70 3.99
N TRP A 114 1.62 6.89 4.24
CA TRP A 114 1.96 5.75 3.39
C TRP A 114 1.51 4.46 4.07
N PRO A 115 0.45 3.82 3.56
CA PRO A 115 0.00 2.55 4.10
C PRO A 115 1.08 1.48 3.94
N ALA A 116 1.17 0.58 4.91
CA ALA A 116 2.10 -0.53 4.87
C ALA A 116 1.43 -1.78 5.44
N GLU A 117 1.66 -2.94 4.84
CA GLU A 117 1.36 -4.20 5.48
C GLU A 117 2.54 -4.57 6.39
N SER A 118 2.42 -4.26 7.70
CA SER A 118 3.47 -4.60 8.67
C SER A 118 3.46 -6.10 8.96
N ALA A 119 4.03 -6.88 8.04
CA ALA A 119 4.21 -8.33 8.16
C ALA A 119 5.52 -8.67 8.90
N GLY A 120 5.88 -7.93 9.95
CA GLY A 120 7.14 -8.08 10.68
C GLY A 120 7.35 -9.53 11.14
N PRO A 121 6.41 -10.08 11.88
CA PRO A 121 6.24 -11.51 11.97
C PRO A 121 5.29 -12.03 10.88
N LEU A 122 5.72 -13.07 10.17
CA LEU A 122 5.01 -13.67 9.02
C LEU A 122 3.68 -14.38 9.37
N PHE A 123 3.12 -14.11 10.55
CA PHE A 123 1.80 -14.58 10.96
C PHE A 123 0.66 -13.60 10.61
N PHE A 124 0.95 -12.32 10.29
CA PHE A 124 -0.11 -11.34 10.05
C PHE A 124 -0.70 -11.30 8.62
N SER A 125 -0.04 -11.91 7.62
CA SER A 125 -0.37 -11.63 6.21
C SER A 125 -0.39 -12.79 5.20
N PRO A 126 -0.96 -13.97 5.53
CA PRO A 126 -1.58 -14.79 4.50
C PRO A 126 -2.99 -14.36 4.04
N PRO A 127 -3.89 -13.77 4.88
CA PRO A 127 -5.33 -13.90 4.63
C PRO A 127 -5.90 -13.08 3.46
N LEU A 128 -5.22 -12.01 3.01
CA LEU A 128 -5.67 -11.28 1.82
C LEU A 128 -5.37 -12.04 0.53
N VAL A 129 -4.28 -12.81 0.55
CA VAL A 129 -3.71 -13.54 -0.60
C VAL A 129 -4.03 -15.05 -0.57
N SER A 130 -4.40 -15.59 0.59
CA SER A 130 -5.02 -16.91 0.75
C SER A 130 -6.54 -16.81 0.56
N PRO A 131 -7.25 -17.91 0.25
CA PRO A 131 -8.72 -17.91 0.24
C PRO A 131 -9.24 -17.47 1.62
N PRO A 132 -10.40 -16.79 1.66
CA PRO A 132 -10.96 -16.32 2.93
C PRO A 132 -11.28 -17.53 3.81
N PRO A 133 -10.83 -17.57 5.08
CA PRO A 133 -11.65 -18.22 6.09
C PRO A 133 -12.90 -17.35 6.29
N ASP A 134 -13.99 -17.91 6.82
CA ASP A 134 -15.31 -17.27 6.99
C ASP A 134 -15.35 -16.03 7.93
N TYR A 135 -14.26 -15.26 8.02
CA TYR A 135 -14.11 -14.09 8.88
C TYR A 135 -14.39 -12.79 8.11
N PRO A 136 -15.40 -12.02 8.53
CA PRO A 136 -15.88 -10.86 7.77
C PRO A 136 -14.95 -9.63 7.86
N LYS A 137 -13.99 -9.57 8.80
CA LYS A 137 -13.13 -8.39 9.01
C LYS A 137 -11.72 -8.79 9.46
N ILE A 138 -10.70 -8.21 8.84
CA ILE A 138 -9.31 -8.30 9.31
C ILE A 138 -8.82 -6.89 9.58
N ILE A 139 -8.71 -6.56 10.85
CA ILE A 139 -8.20 -5.26 11.29
C ILE A 139 -6.69 -5.38 11.43
N ILE A 140 -5.95 -4.82 10.47
CA ILE A 140 -4.50 -4.68 10.58
C ILE A 140 -4.21 -3.31 11.17
N PHE A 141 -3.82 -3.24 12.44
CA PHE A 141 -3.35 -1.99 13.04
C PHE A 141 -1.91 -1.73 12.61
N VAL A 142 -1.71 -0.79 11.68
CA VAL A 142 -0.40 -0.17 11.46
C VAL A 142 -0.60 1.32 11.65
N THR A 143 -0.13 1.84 12.79
CA THR A 143 0.07 3.28 12.95
C THR A 143 1.38 3.64 12.27
N SER A 144 1.33 4.19 11.06
CA SER A 144 2.52 4.75 10.42
C SER A 144 2.92 6.04 11.14
N ILE A 145 4.15 6.09 11.66
CA ILE A 145 4.75 7.29 12.25
C ILE A 145 5.17 8.20 11.10
N GLY A 146 4.29 9.09 10.65
CA GLY A 146 4.60 9.94 9.49
C GLY A 146 3.61 11.03 9.12
N ALA A 147 2.58 11.31 9.94
CA ALA A 147 1.71 12.45 9.71
C ALA A 147 2.50 13.76 9.96
N LYS A 148 2.92 14.45 8.90
CA LYS A 148 3.36 15.85 9.03
C LYS A 148 2.13 16.70 9.38
N PRO A 149 2.18 17.55 10.42
CA PRO A 149 1.17 18.59 10.61
C PRO A 149 1.33 19.63 9.49
N GLY A 150 0.28 19.84 8.69
CA GLY A 150 -0.03 21.06 7.94
C GLY A 150 1.05 21.66 7.02
N ALA A 151 0.91 21.44 5.71
CA ALA A 151 1.43 22.34 4.67
C ALA A 151 0.28 22.98 3.87
N GLY A 152 -0.79 23.36 4.56
CA GLY A 152 -2.02 23.94 3.99
C GLY A 152 -2.30 25.36 4.46
N ALA A 153 -1.26 26.18 4.63
CA ALA A 153 -1.40 27.60 4.91
C ALA A 153 -0.26 28.36 4.23
N LEU A 154 -0.40 28.64 2.94
CA LEU A 154 0.14 29.80 2.22
C LEU A 154 -0.11 29.63 0.72
N ALA A 155 -1.33 29.95 0.30
CA ALA A 155 -1.63 30.50 -1.01
C ALA A 155 -2.96 31.26 -0.87
N ARG A 156 -2.85 32.57 -0.65
CA ARG A 156 -3.89 33.52 -1.04
C ARG A 156 -3.54 34.02 -2.43
#